data_AF-A0A383EF93-F1
#
_entry.id   AF-A0A383EF93-F1
#
_cell.length_a   1.000
_cell.length_b   1.000
_cell.length_c   1.000
_cell.angle_alpha   90.00
_cell.angle_beta   90.00
_cell.angle_gamma   90.00
#
_symmetry.space_group_name_H-M   'P 1'
#
loop_
_entity.id
_entity.type
_entity.pdbx_description
1 polymer ?
#
loop_
_entity_poly.entity_id
_entity_poly.type
_entity_poly.pdbx_seq_one_letter_code
_entity_poly.pdbx_strand_id
1 'polypeptide(L)'
;MFWKLINPITIAIAKSFLHGLISDNIVVLYFKGVKTRKDYAIPVSYLENPEGGLSCVTDRPFIWWRNLINNKNIQILLKGKLLNAEV
;
A
#
# COMPACT_ATOMS: atom_id res chain seq x y z
N MET A 1 2.57 -19.70 0.76
CA MET A 1 1.69 -19.38 -0.40
C MET A 1 0.39 -18.76 0.11
N PHE A 2 0.44 -17.54 0.67
CA PHE A 2 -0.64 -16.93 1.46
C PHE A 2 -1.21 -15.68 0.77
N TRP A 3 -1.68 -15.83 -0.47
CA TRP A 3 -2.25 -14.72 -1.28
C TRP A 3 -3.78 -14.61 -1.17
N LYS A 4 -4.43 -15.32 -0.24
CA LYS A 4 -5.89 -15.52 -0.23
C LYS A 4 -6.71 -14.62 0.70
N LEU A 5 -6.14 -13.57 1.28
CA LEU A 5 -6.91 -12.62 2.09
C LEU A 5 -6.77 -11.18 1.59
N ILE A 6 -6.83 -11.01 0.27
CA ILE A 6 -7.38 -9.76 -0.25
C ILE A 6 -8.85 -9.79 0.18
N ASN A 7 -9.17 -9.08 1.25
CA ASN A 7 -10.51 -8.97 1.79
C ASN A 7 -11.48 -8.67 0.62
N PRO A 8 -12.57 -9.42 0.42
CA PRO A 8 -13.53 -9.13 -0.65
C PRO A 8 -14.02 -7.67 -0.58
N ILE A 9 -13.99 -7.08 0.61
CA ILE A 9 -14.26 -5.66 0.86
C ILE A 9 -13.17 -4.76 0.27
N THR A 10 -11.87 -5.08 0.33
CA THR A 10 -10.82 -4.27 -0.31
C THR A 10 -10.90 -4.35 -1.84
N ILE A 11 -11.23 -5.51 -2.42
CA ILE A 11 -11.49 -5.62 -3.87
C ILE A 11 -12.75 -4.85 -4.27
N ALA A 12 -13.81 -4.92 -3.46
CA ALA A 12 -15.06 -4.22 -3.74
C ALA A 12 -14.93 -2.69 -3.61
N ILE A 13 -14.21 -2.21 -2.60
CA ILE A 13 -13.91 -0.78 -2.42
C ILE A 13 -13.01 -0.28 -3.55
N ALA A 14 -12.00 -1.05 -3.94
CA ALA A 14 -11.16 -0.76 -5.10
C ALA A 14 -11.98 -0.68 -6.41
N LYS A 15 -13.03 -1.50 -6.55
CA LYS A 15 -13.89 -1.52 -7.76
C LYS A 15 -15.02 -0.49 -7.76
N SER A 16 -15.51 -0.04 -6.60
CA SER A 16 -16.79 0.69 -6.54
C SER A 16 -16.69 2.20 -6.27
N PHE A 17 -15.62 2.73 -5.67
CA PHE A 17 -15.51 4.18 -5.38
C PHE A 17 -14.64 4.95 -6.38
N LEU A 18 -14.08 4.26 -7.37
CA LEU A 18 -12.71 4.57 -7.77
C LEU A 18 -12.55 4.72 -9.31
N HIS A 19 -13.61 4.56 -10.11
CA HIS A 19 -13.51 4.65 -11.57
C HIS A 19 -13.01 6.02 -12.12
N GLY A 20 -13.00 7.08 -11.30
CA GLY A 20 -12.49 8.42 -11.66
C GLY A 20 -11.27 8.93 -10.90
N LEU A 21 -10.83 8.26 -9.81
CA LEU A 21 -9.70 8.68 -8.96
C LEU A 21 -8.51 7.70 -8.98
N ILE A 22 -8.67 6.48 -9.52
CA ILE A 22 -7.65 5.43 -9.50
C ILE A 22 -6.43 5.72 -10.38
N SER A 23 -6.58 6.39 -11.52
CA SER A 23 -5.71 6.05 -12.66
C SER A 23 -4.22 6.35 -12.47
N ASP A 24 -3.82 7.38 -11.72
CA ASP A 24 -2.44 7.87 -11.82
C ASP A 24 -1.61 7.91 -10.54
N ASN A 25 -2.22 7.82 -9.34
CA ASN A 25 -1.52 8.10 -8.07
C ASN A 25 -1.79 7.08 -6.95
N ILE A 26 -2.05 5.80 -7.27
CA ILE A 26 -2.22 4.73 -6.25
C ILE A 26 -1.08 3.72 -6.30
N VAL A 27 -0.58 3.38 -5.12
CA VAL A 27 0.38 2.30 -4.88
C VAL A 27 -0.19 1.35 -3.83
N VAL A 28 -0.02 0.04 -4.03
CA VAL A 28 -0.39 -0.95 -3.00
C VAL A 28 0.86 -1.32 -2.20
N LEU A 29 0.82 -1.12 -0.89
CA LEU A 29 1.90 -1.49 0.03
C LEU A 29 1.67 -2.91 0.54
N TYR A 30 2.68 -3.77 0.43
CA TYR A 30 2.70 -5.12 0.96
C TYR A 30 3.73 -5.23 2.08
N PHE A 31 3.27 -5.45 3.30
CA PHE A 31 4.14 -5.54 4.47
C PHE A 31 3.59 -6.49 5.52
N LYS A 32 4.48 -6.95 6.40
CA LYS A 32 4.12 -7.80 7.54
C LYS A 32 3.85 -6.95 8.77
N GLY A 33 2.68 -7.10 9.39
CA GLY A 33 2.34 -6.40 10.61
C GLY A 33 3.32 -6.74 11.74
N VAL A 34 3.89 -5.73 12.39
CA VAL A 34 4.94 -5.92 13.40
C VAL A 34 4.39 -6.71 14.60
N LYS A 35 3.20 -6.34 15.07
CA LYS A 35 2.54 -7.00 16.23
C LYS A 35 1.78 -8.26 15.83
N THR A 36 1.02 -8.20 14.74
CA THR A 36 0.10 -9.29 14.36
C THR A 36 0.79 -10.40 13.56
N ARG A 37 1.96 -10.12 12.97
CA ARG A 37 2.70 -11.01 12.06
C ARG A 37 1.88 -11.46 10.85
N LYS A 38 0.78 -10.78 10.55
CA LYS A 38 -0.05 -11.01 9.36
C LYS A 38 0.49 -10.23 8.19
N ASP A 39 0.30 -10.76 6.98
CA ASP A 39 0.62 -10.05 5.76
C ASP A 39 -0.54 -9.09 5.43
N TYR A 40 -0.20 -7.83 5.12
CA TYR A 40 -1.14 -6.78 4.76
C TYR A 40 -0.89 -6.31 3.32
N ALA A 41 -1.97 -5.94 2.64
CA ALA A 41 -1.96 -5.26 1.35
C ALA A 41 -2.88 -4.05 1.45
N ILE A 42 -2.31 -2.84 1.40
CA ILE A 42 -3.07 -1.59 1.60
C ILE A 42 -2.85 -0.65 0.41
N PRO A 43 -3.91 -0.29 -0.33
CA PRO A 43 -3.81 0.75 -1.34
C PRO A 43 -3.71 2.12 -0.65
N VAL A 44 -2.73 2.92 -1.05
CA VAL A 44 -2.55 4.31 -0.60
C VAL A 44 -2.31 5.22 -1.80
N SER A 45 -2.71 6.48 -1.67
CA SER A 45 -2.30 7.50 -2.61
C SER A 45 -0.81 7.81 -2.42
N TYR A 46 -0.10 8.06 -3.52
CA TYR A 46 1.28 8.54 -3.49
C TYR A 46 1.43 9.84 -4.28
N LEU A 47 2.46 10.60 -3.93
CA LEU A 47 3.02 11.66 -4.75
C LEU A 47 4.44 11.25 -5.14
N GLU A 48 4.75 11.26 -6.43
CA GLU A 48 6.09 10.97 -6.94
C GLU A 48 6.95 12.23 -6.80
N ASN A 49 8.09 12.11 -6.11
CA ASN A 49 9.05 13.19 -5.96
C ASN A 49 9.96 13.24 -7.20
N PRO A 50 10.56 14.40 -7.55
CA PRO A 50 11.46 14.52 -8.70
C PRO A 50 12.66 13.56 -8.68
N GLU A 51 13.06 13.08 -7.50
CA GLU A 51 14.16 12.14 -7.28
C GLU A 51 13.74 10.66 -7.45
N GLY A 52 12.49 10.38 -7.80
CA GLY A 52 11.96 9.02 -7.99
C GLY A 52 11.45 8.34 -6.71
N GLY A 53 11.42 9.07 -5.59
CA GLY A 53 10.81 8.62 -4.34
C GLY A 53 9.28 8.74 -4.34
N LEU A 54 8.60 7.94 -3.53
CA LEU A 54 7.14 7.99 -3.38
C LEU A 54 6.77 8.49 -1.97
N SER A 55 6.04 9.60 -1.91
CA SER A 55 5.51 10.16 -0.66
C SER A 55 4.08 9.70 -0.45
N CYS A 56 3.81 8.96 0.63
CA CYS A 56 2.46 8.52 1.00
C CYS A 56 2.00 9.27 2.27
N VAL A 57 0.79 9.85 2.24
CA VAL A 57 0.25 10.66 3.35
C VAL A 57 -1.05 10.04 3.87
N THR A 58 -1.26 10.12 5.18
CA THR A 58 -2.48 9.63 5.83
C THR A 58 -2.76 10.41 7.11
N ASP A 59 -4.02 10.46 7.53
CA ASP A 59 -4.39 11.09 8.80
C ASP A 59 -3.91 10.27 10.00
N ARG A 60 -3.68 10.96 11.13
CA ARG A 60 -3.20 10.34 12.38
C ARG A 60 -3.95 9.08 12.85
N PRO A 61 -5.29 8.93 12.68
CA PRO A 61 -6.00 7.72 13.07
C PRO A 61 -5.60 6.47 12.30
N PHE A 62 -5.09 6.61 11.07
CA PHE A 62 -4.63 5.48 10.26
C PHE A 62 -3.22 5.09 10.70
N ILE A 63 -3.09 3.90 11.30
CA ILE A 63 -1.86 3.47 11.97
C ILE A 63 -0.98 2.52 11.14
N TRP A 64 -1.27 2.33 9.85
CA TRP A 64 -0.52 1.40 9.00
C TRP A 64 0.96 1.79 8.89
N TRP A 65 1.27 3.09 8.82
CA TRP A 65 2.63 3.64 8.70
C TRP A 65 3.56 3.21 9.83
N ARG A 66 3.01 2.91 11.02
CA ARG A 66 3.80 2.43 12.17
C ARG A 66 4.45 1.07 11.91
N ASN A 67 3.89 0.27 10.99
CA ASN A 67 4.51 -0.98 10.59
C ASN A 67 5.73 -0.74 9.69
N LEU A 68 5.80 0.39 9.00
CA LEU A 68 6.89 0.69 8.07
C LEU A 68 8.14 1.21 8.78
N ILE A 69 7.99 1.85 9.95
CA ILE A 69 9.12 2.27 10.79
C ILE A 69 10.10 1.11 11.08
N ASN A 70 9.55 -0.09 11.31
CA ASN A 70 10.35 -1.28 11.63
C ASN A 70 10.59 -2.19 10.41
N ASN A 71 9.87 -1.98 9.31
CA ASN A 71 9.98 -2.76 8.09
C ASN A 71 10.48 -1.85 6.96
N LYS A 72 11.79 -1.62 6.93
CA LYS A 72 12.42 -0.73 5.95
C LYS A 72 12.38 -1.23 4.52
N ASN A 73 12.17 -2.53 4.31
CA ASN A 73 12.05 -3.11 2.97
C ASN A 73 10.69 -3.79 2.83
N ILE A 74 9.89 -3.29 1.89
CA ILE A 74 8.54 -3.79 1.61
C ILE A 74 8.38 -4.07 0.12
N GLN A 75 7.36 -4.85 -0.23
CA GLN A 75 6.94 -4.97 -1.62
C GLN A 75 5.86 -3.93 -1.92
N ILE A 76 5.88 -3.37 -3.12
CA ILE A 76 4.86 -2.45 -3.59
C ILE A 76 4.36 -2.85 -4.97
N LEU A 77 3.07 -2.62 -5.24
CA LEU A 77 2.51 -2.69 -6.59
C LEU A 77 2.30 -1.26 -7.10
N LEU A 78 3.16 -0.83 -8.01
CA LEU A 78 3.15 0.50 -8.62
C LEU A 78 2.89 0.36 -10.12
N LYS A 79 1.83 0.99 -10.64
CA LYS A 79 1.48 0.97 -12.07
C LYS A 79 1.49 -0.45 -12.67
N GLY A 80 0.97 -1.42 -11.90
CA GLY A 80 0.92 -2.85 -12.28
C GLY A 80 2.23 -3.63 -12.15
N LYS A 81 3.32 -3.00 -11.68
CA LYS A 81 4.62 -3.64 -11.46
C LYS A 81 4.86 -3.89 -9.98
N LEU A 82 5.24 -5.13 -9.64
CA LEU A 82 5.63 -5.50 -8.29
C LEU A 82 7.13 -5.17 -8.09
N LEU A 83 7.43 -4.29 -7.13
CA LEU A 83 8.79 -3.80 -6.86
C LEU A 83 9.12 -3.98 -5.37
N ASN A 84 10.41 -4.08 -5.04
CA ASN A 84 10.88 -3.92 -3.66
C ASN A 84 11.19 -2.44 -3.45
N ALA A 85 10.72 -1.86 -2.35
CA ALA A 85 10.92 -0.46 -2.00
C ALA A 85 11.52 -0.36 -0.60
N GLU A 86 12.45 0.60 -0.47
CA GLU A 86 12.99 1.03 0.82
C GLU A 86 12.11 2.17 1.37
N VAL A 87 11.83 2.14 2.69
CA VAL A 87 10.95 3.10 3.40
C VAL A 87 11.72 3.93 4.42
#